data_AF-A0A1C9UAK7-F1
#
_entry.id   AF-A0A1C9UAK7-F1
#
_cell.length_a   1.000
_cell.length_b   1.000
_cell.length_c   1.000
_cell.angle_alpha   90.00
_cell.angle_beta   90.00
_cell.angle_gamma   90.00
#
_symmetry.space_group_name_H-M   'P 1'
#
loop_
_entity.id
_entity.type
_entity.pdbx_description
1 polymer ?
#
loop_
_entity_poly.entity_id
_entity_poly.type
_entity_poly.pdbx_seq_one_letter_code
_entity_poly.pdbx_strand_id
1 'polypeptide(L)'
;MIRIIKKKVEVSAGIHNLGFNEGSLFIIKAEVNEGTAAKRCKPRARGRSYMIKRPTCHITIVLKDISLDEYEYRDYLDCSKRTG
;
A
#
# COMPACT_ATOMS: atom_id res chain seq x y z
N MET A 1 9.69 7.50 0.79
CA MET A 1 8.24 7.28 0.58
C MET A 1 7.86 7.42 -0.89
N ILE A 2 7.99 8.59 -1.52
CA ILE A 2 7.59 8.82 -2.94
C ILE A 2 8.19 7.80 -3.91
N ARG A 3 9.50 7.50 -3.80
CA ARG A 3 10.16 6.48 -4.65
C ARG A 3 9.63 5.06 -4.44
N ILE A 4 9.20 4.73 -3.22
CA ILE A 4 8.63 3.42 -2.89
C ILE A 4 7.22 3.33 -3.43
N ILE A 5 6.42 4.37 -3.28
CA ILE A 5 5.04 4.42 -3.79
C ILE A 5 5.04 4.32 -5.31
N LYS A 6 5.83 5.13 -6.02
CA LYS A 6 5.93 5.06 -7.49
C LYS A 6 6.31 3.65 -7.96
N LYS A 7 7.34 3.06 -7.35
CA LYS A 7 7.79 1.71 -7.70
C LYS A 7 6.79 0.62 -7.29
N LYS A 8 6.07 0.78 -6.18
CA LYS A 8 5.09 -0.21 -5.69
C LYS A 8 3.82 -0.17 -6.53
N VAL A 9 3.38 0.99 -6.99
CA VAL A 9 2.26 1.14 -7.93
C VAL A 9 2.59 0.41 -9.23
N GLU A 10 3.78 0.68 -9.80
CA GLU A 10 4.28 0.05 -11.03
C GLU A 10 4.46 -1.48 -10.90
N VAL A 11 4.90 -1.96 -9.73
CA VAL A 11 5.10 -3.40 -9.43
C VAL A 11 3.82 -4.08 -8.92
N SER A 12 2.78 -3.34 -8.52
CA SER A 12 1.57 -3.95 -7.97
C SER A 12 0.83 -4.72 -9.04
N ALA A 13 0.28 -5.85 -8.61
CA ALA A 13 -0.48 -6.85 -9.35
C ALA A 13 -1.68 -6.32 -10.18
N GLY A 14 -1.93 -5.01 -10.24
CA GLY A 14 -3.00 -4.45 -11.07
C GLY A 14 -2.70 -4.50 -12.56
N ILE A 15 -1.46 -4.24 -12.96
CA ILE A 15 -1.05 -4.24 -14.38
C ILE A 15 -0.64 -5.65 -14.83
N HIS A 16 0.01 -6.41 -13.95
CA HIS A 16 0.59 -7.72 -14.28
C HIS A 16 -0.36 -8.91 -14.02
N ASN A 17 -1.29 -8.81 -13.07
CA ASN A 17 -2.16 -9.94 -12.68
C ASN A 17 -3.66 -9.71 -12.87
N LEU A 18 -4.15 -8.46 -13.02
CA LEU A 18 -5.58 -8.14 -13.00
C LEU A 18 -6.07 -7.22 -14.14
N GLY A 19 -5.20 -6.74 -15.04
CA GLY A 19 -5.59 -6.00 -16.24
C GLY A 19 -6.18 -4.60 -16.02
N PHE A 20 -5.81 -3.92 -14.93
CA PHE A 20 -6.26 -2.56 -14.64
C PHE A 20 -5.44 -1.51 -15.41
N ASN A 21 -6.11 -0.44 -15.87
CA ASN A 21 -5.48 0.67 -16.58
C ASN A 21 -4.79 1.63 -15.60
N GLU A 22 -3.56 2.06 -15.93
CA GLU A 22 -2.73 2.90 -15.07
C GLU A 22 -3.36 4.26 -14.72
N GLY A 23 -4.18 4.80 -15.63
CA GLY A 23 -4.80 6.12 -15.47
C GLY A 23 -6.01 6.16 -14.52
N SER A 24 -6.60 5.01 -14.18
CA SER A 24 -7.81 4.93 -13.35
C SER A 24 -7.55 4.45 -11.92
N LEU A 25 -6.28 4.17 -11.58
CA LEU A 25 -5.88 3.62 -10.29
C LEU A 25 -5.44 4.71 -9.30
N PHE A 26 -6.09 4.78 -8.14
CA PHE A 26 -5.85 5.80 -7.12
C PHE A 26 -5.49 5.18 -5.77
N ILE A 27 -4.65 5.87 -5.00
CA ILE A 27 -4.27 5.45 -3.64
C ILE A 27 -5.30 6.01 -2.66
N ILE A 28 -6.09 5.15 -2.02
CA ILE A 28 -7.05 5.57 -0.98
C ILE A 28 -6.34 5.75 0.35
N LYS A 29 -5.45 4.81 0.68
CA LYS A 29 -4.86 4.70 2.00
C LYS A 29 -3.43 4.18 1.90
N ALA A 30 -2.53 4.80 2.64
CA ALA A 30 -1.16 4.35 2.78
C ALA A 30 -0.79 4.37 4.27
N GLU A 31 -0.47 3.21 4.82
CA GLU A 31 -0.10 3.03 6.22
C GLU A 31 1.29 2.44 6.33
N VAL A 32 2.00 2.83 7.39
CA VAL A 32 3.34 2.37 7.69
C VAL A 32 3.35 1.86 9.11
N ASN A 33 3.53 0.56 9.25
CA ASN A 33 3.60 -0.11 10.54
C ASN A 33 5.05 -0.40 10.90
N GLU A 34 5.35 -0.40 12.20
CA GLU A 34 6.65 -0.85 12.69
C GLU A 34 6.81 -2.35 12.39
N GLY A 35 7.97 -2.71 11.85
CA GLY A 35 8.36 -4.09 11.58
C GLY A 35 9.36 -4.59 12.61
N THR A 36 9.74 -5.86 12.49
CA THR A 36 10.67 -6.47 13.44
C THR A 36 12.03 -5.75 13.44
N ALA A 37 12.40 -5.19 14.59
CA ALA A 37 13.67 -4.51 14.76
C ALA A 37 14.78 -5.50 15.15
N ALA A 38 15.75 -5.68 14.26
CA ALA A 38 16.94 -6.48 14.57
C ALA A 38 17.91 -5.68 15.45
N LYS A 39 18.56 -6.34 16.41
CA LYS A 39 19.57 -5.72 17.28
C LYS A 39 20.95 -6.30 16.97
N ARG A 40 21.97 -5.44 16.92
CA ARG A 40 23.39 -5.85 16.83
C ARG A 40 24.21 -5.18 17.92
N CYS A 41 25.07 -5.95 18.57
CA CYS A 41 25.99 -5.43 19.57
C CYS A 41 27.13 -4.66 18.89
N LYS A 42 27.42 -3.43 19.34
CA LYS A 42 28.57 -2.66 18.89
C LYS A 42 29.57 -2.51 20.04
N PRO A 43 30.80 -3.06 19.90
CA PRO A 43 31.82 -2.93 20.93
C PRO A 43 32.30 -1.47 21.03
N ARG A 44 32.70 -1.08 22.25
CA ARG A 44 33.27 0.22 22.58
C ARG A 44 34.45 0.06 23.53
N ALA A 45 35.23 1.14 23.67
CA ALA A 45 36.37 1.19 24.58
C ALA A 45 35.97 0.87 26.03
N ARG A 46 36.94 0.37 26.82
CA ARG A 46 36.78 -0.01 28.23
C ARG A 46 35.74 -1.12 28.47
N GLY A 47 35.66 -2.11 27.57
CA GLY A 47 34.79 -3.29 27.72
C GLY A 47 33.29 -2.98 27.65
N ARG A 48 32.90 -1.79 27.19
CA ARG A 48 31.49 -1.41 27.07
C ARG A 48 30.94 -1.87 25.73
N SER A 49 29.65 -2.17 25.69
CA SER A 49 28.92 -2.40 24.44
C SER A 49 27.53 -1.79 24.51
N TYR A 50 26.96 -1.46 23.35
CA TYR A 50 25.57 -1.05 23.24
C TYR A 50 24.91 -1.74 22.04
N MET A 51 23.59 -1.84 22.09
CA MET A 51 22.81 -2.41 21.00
C MET A 51 22.48 -1.34 19.96
N ILE A 52 22.85 -1.56 18.70
CA ILE A 52 22.30 -0.85 17.56
C ILE A 52 20.99 -1.53 17.18
N LYS A 53 19.89 -0.77 17.18
CA LYS A 53 18.62 -1.20 16.61
C LYS A 53 18.61 -0.91 15.12
N ARG A 54 18.15 -1.87 14.31
CA ARG A 54 17.83 -1.69 12.89
C ARG A 54 16.32 -1.85 12.74
N PRO A 55 15.55 -0.75 12.84
CA PRO A 55 14.11 -0.81 12.66
C PRO A 55 13.79 -1.13 11.20
N THR A 56 12.84 -2.01 11.00
CA THR A 56 12.22 -2.25 9.69
C THR A 56 10.77 -1.77 9.75
N CYS A 57 10.11 -1.65 8.61
CA CYS A 57 8.71 -1.23 8.54
C CYS A 57 7.95 -2.02 7.48
N HIS A 58 6.67 -2.24 7.75
CA HIS A 58 5.72 -2.82 6.81
C HIS A 58 4.88 -1.70 6.22
N ILE A 59 4.85 -1.62 4.88
CA ILE A 59 4.12 -0.58 4.17
C ILE A 59 2.91 -1.24 3.52
N THR A 60 1.71 -0.81 3.93
CA THR A 60 0.44 -1.24 3.35
C THR A 60 -0.11 -0.12 2.49
N ILE A 61 -0.42 -0.41 1.22
CA ILE A 61 -1.00 0.55 0.28
C ILE A 61 -2.29 -0.05 -0.24
N VAL A 62 -3.39 0.69 -0.11
CA VAL A 62 -4.71 0.33 -0.63
C VAL A 62 -4.97 1.15 -1.88
N LEU A 63 -5.27 0.44 -2.97
CA LEU A 63 -5.55 1.00 -4.29
C LEU A 63 -7.04 0.83 -4.60
N LYS A 64 -7.67 1.85 -5.20
CA LYS A 64 -9.01 1.77 -5.81
C LYS A 64 -8.88 2.00 -7.30
N ASP A 65 -9.78 1.37 -8.05
CA ASP A 65 -10.07 1.78 -9.43
C ASP A 65 -11.35 2.63 -9.42
N ILE A 66 -11.33 3.76 -10.14
CA ILE A 66 -12.51 4.62 -10.32
C ILE A 66 -13.58 3.91 -11.14
N SER A 67 -13.20 3.00 -12.05
CA SER A 67 -14.15 2.30 -12.92
C SER A 67 -15.23 1.54 -12.15
N LEU A 68 -14.90 1.04 -10.95
CA LEU A 68 -15.82 0.28 -10.10
C LEU A 68 -16.89 1.15 -9.43
N ASP A 69 -16.62 2.44 -9.18
CA ASP A 69 -17.60 3.35 -8.59
C ASP A 69 -18.72 3.70 -9.58
N GLU A 70 -18.44 3.69 -10.89
CA GLU A 70 -19.47 3.91 -11.91
C GLU A 70 -20.43 2.72 -12.04
N TYR A 71 -19.99 1.48 -11.79
CA TYR A 71 -20.86 0.30 -11.83
C TYR A 71 -21.86 0.27 -10.66
N GLU A 72 -21.43 0.63 -9.45
CA GLU A 72 -22.33 0.65 -8.29
C GLU A 72 -23.48 1.66 -8.51
N TYR A 73 -23.17 2.84 -9.06
CA TYR A 73 -24.17 3.86 -9.38
C TYR A 73 -25.12 3.42 -10.51
N ARG A 74 -24.62 2.68 -11.50
CA ARG A 74 -25.47 2.11 -12.57
C ARG A 74 -26.44 1.08 -12.02
N ASP A 75 -26.02 0.21 -11.12
CA ASP A 75 -26.86 -0.82 -10.49
C ASP A 75 -27.96 -0.20 -9.61
N TYR A 76 -27.63 0.82 -8.82
CA TYR A 76 -28.64 1.59 -8.05
C TYR A 76 -29.68 2.27 -8.95
N LEU A 77 -29.24 2.87 -10.07
CA LEU A 77 -30.15 3.52 -11.02
C LEU A 77 -31.05 2.52 -11.75
N ASP A 78 -30.58 1.30 -12.01
CA ASP A 78 -31.35 0.25 -12.71
C ASP A 78 -32.44 -0.36 -11.83
N CYS A 79 -32.17 -0.52 -10.53
CA CYS A 79 -33.18 -0.91 -9.55
C CYS A 79 -34.25 0.17 -9.32
N SER A 80 -33.90 1.46 -9.32
CA SER A 80 -34.88 2.55 -9.14
C SER A 80 -35.84 2.74 -10.33
N LYS A 81 -35.42 2.33 -11.53
CA LYS A 81 -36.27 2.36 -12.73
C LYS A 81 -37.27 1.20 -12.78
N ARG A 82 -37.06 0.16 -11.97
CA ARG A 82 -37.93 -1.01 -11.85
C ARG A 82 -39.07 -0.83 -10.83
N THR A 83 -39.03 0.18 -9.96
CA THR A 83 -40.10 0.48 -8.98
C THR A 83 -41.25 1.30 -9.57
N GLY A 84 -41.56 1.09 -10.86
CA GLY A 84 -42.74 1.65 -11.52
C GLY A 84 -43.99 0.79 -11.32
#